data_AF-A0A7C8HH73-F1
#
_entry.id   AF-A0A7C8HH73-F1
#
_cell.length_a   1.000
_cell.length_b   1.000
_cell.length_c   1.000
_cell.angle_alpha   90.00
_cell.angle_beta   90.00
_cell.angle_gamma   90.00
#
_symmetry.space_group_name_H-M   'P 1'
#
loop_
_entity.id
_entity.type
_entity.pdbx_description
1 polymer ?
#
loop_
_entity_poly.entity_id
_entity_poly.type
_entity_poly.pdbx_seq_one_letter_code
_entity_poly.pdbx_strand_id
1 'polypeptide(L)'
;PPVASPPAAPPPPVVQPAPTPVPPPVAPPTPPVAPPPPAPTPPPVAQPQPAPIPAPPPPPQPAPPAGLSPSSLRQTDGARLAIQQIDAVGQALGAPPAAIRAVIQLESAGAGFGSDGRPLILFEPTVFSKLTGGRFDASHPALSQPDVKRANIGRTQAERWAKLEEAHALDGPAALKATSWGLFQTAGTLHQAAGFPTVEAFVADVAQSETRQLMAFQRVLQSKQLADELQRKDWEGFARIYDGEDNAVRYGALLESAYAAIIAKPDPFLAALVAGDRTRLGMPQFEASAQRLGCEVAAVRAVVKVESGSSGFGADGRPIILFEPHIFSRLTQHRFDQTDPDVSYLSWGDKPYPRTQADRWAQLAKAYVLDQEAAVASASWGLFQIMGMNFRKCGFNSAKEFVVDMAKSEERQLLAFEGFVRNSDLVDELQRLDWEGFARVYNGPGQVEKYGRLLREAYTSFKPPTS
;
A
#
# COMPACT_ATOMS: atom_id res chain seq x y z
N PRO A 1 103.63 21.45 -2.08
CA PRO A 1 102.21 21.09 -1.91
C PRO A 1 101.66 20.36 -3.15
N PRO A 2 101.55 19.02 -3.12
CA PRO A 2 100.78 18.29 -4.09
C PRO A 2 99.46 17.83 -3.46
N VAL A 3 98.41 18.41 -4.02
CA VAL A 3 97.00 18.01 -4.09
C VAL A 3 96.77 16.53 -3.75
N ALA A 4 96.02 16.30 -2.68
CA ALA A 4 95.53 14.97 -2.29
C ALA A 4 94.66 14.39 -3.41
N SER A 5 94.98 13.16 -3.81
CA SER A 5 94.21 12.40 -4.79
C SER A 5 92.77 12.17 -4.28
N PRO A 6 91.75 12.35 -5.14
CA PRO A 6 90.36 12.19 -4.73
C PRO A 6 90.05 10.71 -4.41
N PRO A 7 89.15 10.46 -3.44
CA PRO A 7 88.78 9.11 -3.04
C PRO A 7 88.08 8.36 -4.16
N ALA A 8 88.33 7.05 -4.22
CA ALA A 8 87.76 6.13 -5.21
C ALA A 8 86.22 6.18 -5.21
N ALA A 9 85.65 6.18 -6.42
CA ALA A 9 84.21 6.20 -6.63
C ALA A 9 83.54 4.96 -6.02
N PRO A 10 82.35 5.11 -5.41
CA PRO A 10 81.59 3.99 -4.86
C PRO A 10 81.16 3.02 -5.99
N PRO A 11 80.97 1.73 -5.67
CA PRO A 11 80.50 0.75 -6.65
C PRO A 11 79.11 1.13 -7.18
N PRO A 12 78.78 0.73 -8.42
CA PRO A 12 77.47 1.02 -9.01
C PRO A 12 76.34 0.40 -8.19
N PRO A 13 75.14 1.01 -8.20
CA PRO A 13 74.01 0.51 -7.44
C PRO A 13 73.63 -0.91 -7.89
N VAL A 14 73.35 -1.77 -6.92
CA VAL A 14 72.72 -3.08 -7.15
C VAL A 14 71.35 -2.82 -7.78
N VAL A 15 71.20 -3.18 -9.04
CA VAL A 15 69.90 -3.24 -9.71
C VAL A 15 69.10 -4.34 -9.02
N GLN A 16 68.08 -3.95 -8.25
CA GLN A 16 67.08 -4.91 -7.77
C GLN A 16 66.40 -5.54 -9.00
N PRO A 17 66.23 -6.87 -9.04
CA PRO A 17 65.42 -7.48 -10.09
C PRO A 17 63.99 -6.90 -10.01
N ALA A 18 63.42 -6.61 -11.17
CA ALA A 18 62.02 -6.22 -11.28
C ALA A 18 61.12 -7.24 -10.55
N PRO A 19 60.05 -6.80 -9.87
CA PRO A 19 59.11 -7.73 -9.27
C PRO A 19 58.59 -8.67 -10.35
N THR A 20 58.64 -9.97 -10.07
CA THR A 20 57.99 -10.99 -10.89
C THR A 20 56.50 -10.64 -11.03
N PRO A 21 55.92 -10.74 -12.24
CA PRO A 21 54.49 -10.51 -12.39
C PRO A 21 53.73 -11.54 -11.55
N VAL A 22 52.88 -11.05 -10.64
CA VAL A 22 51.91 -11.86 -9.92
C VAL A 22 50.97 -12.49 -10.96
N PRO A 23 50.82 -13.82 -11.01
CA PRO A 23 49.85 -14.44 -11.92
C PRO A 23 48.43 -14.00 -11.53
N PRO A 24 47.51 -13.83 -12.50
CA PRO A 24 46.13 -13.52 -12.18
C PRO A 24 45.52 -14.62 -11.28
N PRO A 25 44.58 -14.30 -10.39
CA PRO A 25 43.93 -15.28 -9.55
C PRO A 25 43.29 -16.37 -10.43
N VAL A 26 43.62 -17.63 -10.11
CA VAL A 26 43.05 -18.82 -10.73
C VAL A 26 41.53 -18.81 -10.47
N ALA A 27 40.74 -18.98 -11.53
CA ALA A 27 39.29 -19.10 -11.43
C ALA A 27 38.92 -20.27 -10.49
N PRO A 28 37.93 -20.11 -9.59
CA PRO A 28 37.49 -21.19 -8.73
C PRO A 28 36.94 -22.35 -9.59
N PRO A 29 37.11 -23.61 -9.16
CA PRO A 29 36.59 -24.75 -9.90
C PRO A 29 35.06 -24.65 -10.01
N THR A 30 34.53 -25.04 -11.16
CA THR A 30 33.09 -25.21 -11.37
C THR A 30 32.54 -26.20 -10.34
N PRO A 31 31.47 -25.85 -9.60
CA PRO A 31 30.84 -26.79 -8.69
C PRO A 31 30.24 -27.96 -9.48
N PRO A 32 30.22 -29.18 -8.91
CA PRO A 32 29.58 -30.32 -9.55
C PRO A 32 28.09 -30.02 -9.78
N VAL A 33 27.56 -30.48 -10.92
CA VAL A 33 26.13 -30.42 -11.24
C VAL A 33 25.35 -31.12 -10.13
N ALA A 34 24.50 -30.36 -9.44
CA ALA A 34 23.65 -30.89 -8.39
C ALA A 34 22.67 -31.94 -8.98
N PRO A 35 22.38 -33.05 -8.27
CA PRO A 35 21.29 -33.94 -8.66
C PRO A 35 19.97 -33.15 -8.70
N PRO A 36 19.01 -33.54 -9.56
CA PRO A 36 17.72 -32.87 -9.62
C PRO A 36 17.04 -32.90 -8.25
N PRO A 37 16.37 -31.81 -7.85
CA PRO A 37 15.74 -31.73 -6.54
C PRO A 37 14.69 -32.85 -6.39
N PRO A 38 14.47 -33.38 -5.18
CA PRO A 38 13.32 -34.23 -4.93
C PRO A 38 12.04 -33.48 -5.33
N ALA A 39 11.08 -34.22 -5.90
CA ALA A 39 9.80 -33.66 -6.31
C ALA A 39 9.22 -32.80 -5.18
N PRO A 40 8.71 -31.60 -5.49
CA PRO A 40 8.21 -30.69 -4.46
C PRO A 40 7.14 -31.42 -3.65
N THR A 41 7.31 -31.43 -2.33
CA THR A 41 6.20 -31.71 -1.45
C THR A 41 5.06 -30.78 -1.84
N PRO A 42 3.83 -31.30 -2.02
CA PRO A 42 2.70 -30.45 -2.35
C PRO A 42 2.62 -29.34 -1.30
N PRO A 43 2.37 -28.08 -1.70
CA PRO A 43 2.23 -26.99 -0.75
C PRO A 43 1.19 -27.40 0.29
N PRO A 44 1.35 -27.01 1.57
CA PRO A 44 0.27 -27.16 2.53
C PRO A 44 -0.98 -26.57 1.88
N VAL A 45 -2.03 -27.40 1.76
CA VAL A 45 -3.30 -27.03 1.14
C VAL A 45 -3.64 -25.65 1.65
N ALA A 46 -3.62 -24.67 0.74
CA ALA A 46 -3.97 -23.30 1.08
C ALA A 46 -5.30 -23.40 1.82
N GLN A 47 -5.30 -23.07 3.11
CA GLN A 47 -6.56 -22.88 3.81
C GLN A 47 -7.33 -21.90 2.93
N PRO A 48 -8.56 -22.23 2.51
CA PRO A 48 -9.33 -21.34 1.67
C PRO A 48 -9.30 -19.99 2.37
N GLN A 49 -8.77 -18.99 1.66
CA GLN A 49 -9.01 -17.60 2.04
C GLN A 49 -10.52 -17.52 2.27
N PRO A 50 -11.00 -16.83 3.32
CA PRO A 50 -12.43 -16.53 3.42
C PRO A 50 -12.82 -16.01 2.04
N ALA A 51 -13.75 -16.71 1.38
CA ALA A 51 -14.22 -16.28 0.07
C ALA A 51 -14.52 -14.78 0.19
N PRO A 52 -14.12 -13.94 -0.78
CA PRO A 52 -14.50 -12.54 -0.76
C PRO A 52 -15.99 -12.52 -0.45
N ILE A 53 -16.39 -11.82 0.62
CA ILE A 53 -17.78 -11.72 1.01
C ILE A 53 -18.52 -11.38 -0.27
N PRO A 54 -19.39 -12.27 -0.79
CA PRO A 54 -20.10 -11.98 -2.03
C PRO A 54 -20.76 -10.63 -1.82
N ALA A 55 -20.50 -9.69 -2.73
CA ALA A 55 -21.20 -8.42 -2.70
C ALA A 55 -22.69 -8.76 -2.53
N PRO A 56 -23.39 -8.16 -1.54
CA PRO A 56 -24.79 -8.48 -1.33
C PRO A 56 -25.50 -8.36 -2.67
N PRO A 57 -26.36 -9.34 -3.04
CA PRO A 57 -27.06 -9.28 -4.31
C PRO A 57 -27.72 -7.91 -4.42
N PRO A 58 -27.58 -7.23 -5.57
CA PRO A 58 -28.12 -5.89 -5.71
C PRO A 58 -29.60 -5.93 -5.34
N PRO A 59 -30.10 -4.98 -4.52
CA PRO A 59 -31.53 -4.89 -4.28
C PRO A 59 -32.24 -4.84 -5.64
N PRO A 60 -33.43 -5.46 -5.76
CA PRO A 60 -34.19 -5.47 -7.01
C PRO A 60 -34.27 -4.04 -7.56
N GLN A 61 -33.90 -3.89 -8.84
CA GLN A 61 -33.91 -2.58 -9.50
C GLN A 61 -35.34 -2.02 -9.39
N PRO A 62 -35.53 -0.86 -8.73
CA PRO A 62 -36.85 -0.26 -8.66
C PRO A 62 -37.27 0.12 -10.09
N ALA A 63 -38.52 -0.19 -10.44
CA ALA A 63 -39.14 0.38 -11.64
C ALA A 63 -39.02 1.91 -11.58
N PRO A 64 -38.78 2.60 -12.71
CA PRO A 64 -38.65 4.05 -12.71
C PRO A 64 -39.93 4.66 -12.09
N PRO A 65 -39.81 5.56 -11.09
CA PRO A 65 -40.98 6.26 -10.60
C PRO A 65 -41.53 7.09 -11.77
N ALA A 66 -42.81 6.89 -12.10
CA ALA A 66 -43.50 7.78 -13.00
C ALA A 66 -43.45 9.20 -12.39
N GLY A 67 -42.74 10.13 -13.05
CA GLY A 67 -42.64 11.53 -12.62
C GLY A 67 -41.56 11.83 -11.57
N LEU A 68 -40.30 11.44 -11.82
CA LEU A 68 -39.17 11.92 -11.02
C LEU A 68 -39.12 13.46 -11.06
N SER A 69 -39.19 14.10 -9.89
CA SER A 69 -39.02 15.54 -9.73
C SER A 69 -37.65 15.84 -9.12
N PRO A 70 -36.78 16.66 -9.74
CA PRO A 70 -35.50 17.03 -9.15
C PRO A 70 -35.64 17.60 -7.73
N SER A 71 -36.72 18.35 -7.47
CA SER A 71 -36.98 18.97 -6.17
C SER A 71 -37.21 17.96 -5.03
N SER A 72 -37.63 16.72 -5.33
CA SER A 72 -37.85 15.67 -4.32
C SER A 72 -36.61 14.85 -4.01
N LEU A 73 -35.52 15.00 -4.76
CA LEU A 73 -34.32 14.19 -4.58
C LEU A 73 -33.63 14.55 -3.27
N ARG A 74 -33.57 13.62 -2.33
CA ARG A 74 -32.84 13.75 -1.07
C ARG A 74 -32.25 12.39 -0.69
N GLN A 75 -31.12 12.41 -0.01
CA GLN A 75 -30.58 11.20 0.61
C GLN A 75 -31.60 10.61 1.58
N THR A 76 -31.76 9.30 1.50
CA THR A 76 -32.54 8.51 2.47
C THR A 76 -31.63 7.90 3.54
N ASP A 77 -30.34 7.76 3.22
CA ASP A 77 -29.29 7.36 4.15
C ASP A 77 -28.14 8.37 4.06
N GLY A 78 -27.90 9.06 5.17
CA GLY A 78 -26.86 10.09 5.29
C GLY A 78 -25.51 9.56 5.77
N ALA A 79 -25.32 8.23 5.86
CA ALA A 79 -24.05 7.64 6.20
C ALA A 79 -22.99 7.99 5.13
N ARG A 80 -21.83 8.47 5.59
CA ARG A 80 -20.67 8.72 4.74
C ARG A 80 -19.95 7.41 4.46
N LEU A 81 -19.37 7.29 3.27
CA LEU A 81 -18.52 6.15 2.95
C LEU A 81 -17.32 6.07 3.88
N ALA A 82 -17.13 4.90 4.48
CA ALA A 82 -15.90 4.61 5.19
C ALA A 82 -14.75 4.42 4.18
N ILE A 83 -13.53 4.83 4.56
CA ILE A 83 -12.34 4.69 3.72
C ILE A 83 -12.14 3.23 3.26
N GLN A 84 -12.44 2.27 4.13
CA GLN A 84 -12.34 0.84 3.84
C GLN A 84 -13.26 0.40 2.69
N GLN A 85 -14.44 1.00 2.57
CA GLN A 85 -15.37 0.69 1.47
C GLN A 85 -14.85 1.24 0.15
N ILE A 86 -14.23 2.43 0.17
CA ILE A 86 -13.59 3.04 -1.00
C ILE A 86 -12.38 2.20 -1.44
N ASP A 87 -11.54 1.81 -0.48
CA ASP A 87 -10.34 1.01 -0.73
C ASP A 87 -10.65 -0.36 -1.32
N ALA A 88 -11.73 -0.98 -0.85
CA ALA A 88 -12.18 -2.28 -1.37
C ALA A 88 -12.47 -2.24 -2.87
N VAL A 89 -12.93 -1.10 -3.41
CA VAL A 89 -13.14 -0.95 -4.86
C VAL A 89 -11.79 -0.94 -5.60
N GLY A 90 -10.81 -0.17 -5.13
CA GLY A 90 -9.46 -0.19 -5.71
C GLY A 90 -8.86 -1.59 -5.69
N GLN A 91 -8.93 -2.26 -4.54
CA GLN A 91 -8.44 -3.64 -4.36
C GLN A 91 -9.12 -4.63 -5.31
N ALA A 92 -10.44 -4.56 -5.45
CA ALA A 92 -11.21 -5.43 -6.35
C ALA A 92 -10.86 -5.20 -7.82
N LEU A 93 -10.47 -3.98 -8.17
CA LEU A 93 -9.98 -3.62 -9.50
C LEU A 93 -8.49 -3.87 -9.68
N GLY A 94 -7.75 -4.31 -8.65
CA GLY A 94 -6.29 -4.40 -8.69
C GLY A 94 -5.57 -3.05 -8.79
N ALA A 95 -6.29 -1.93 -8.68
CA ALA A 95 -5.75 -0.59 -8.71
C ALA A 95 -5.34 -0.11 -7.31
N PRO A 96 -4.40 0.85 -7.18
CA PRO A 96 -4.08 1.45 -5.90
C PRO A 96 -5.35 2.04 -5.23
N PRO A 97 -5.68 1.67 -3.96
CA PRO A 97 -6.84 2.20 -3.24
C PRO A 97 -6.92 3.74 -3.23
N ALA A 98 -5.76 4.41 -3.15
CA ALA A 98 -5.67 5.86 -3.19
C ALA A 98 -6.14 6.49 -4.53
N ALA A 99 -6.16 5.74 -5.63
CA ALA A 99 -6.65 6.24 -6.92
C ALA A 99 -8.15 6.58 -6.86
N ILE A 100 -8.96 5.73 -6.23
CA ILE A 100 -10.41 5.99 -6.08
C ILE A 100 -10.64 7.20 -5.17
N ARG A 101 -9.85 7.32 -4.08
CA ARG A 101 -9.90 8.48 -3.19
C ARG A 101 -9.49 9.77 -3.92
N ALA A 102 -8.54 9.69 -4.87
CA ALA A 102 -8.11 10.83 -5.67
C ALA A 102 -9.23 11.35 -6.58
N VAL A 103 -9.99 10.46 -7.21
CA VAL A 103 -11.20 10.81 -7.97
C VAL A 103 -12.18 11.54 -7.06
N ILE A 104 -12.51 10.99 -5.88
CA ILE A 104 -13.42 11.63 -4.91
C ILE A 104 -12.93 13.03 -4.51
N GLN A 105 -11.63 13.17 -4.23
CA GLN A 105 -11.04 14.45 -3.82
C GLN A 105 -11.12 15.50 -4.94
N LEU A 106 -10.92 15.09 -6.19
CA LEU A 106 -11.00 15.97 -7.35
C LEU A 106 -12.44 16.37 -7.67
N GLU A 107 -13.36 15.41 -7.64
CA GLU A 107 -14.73 15.59 -8.13
C GLU A 107 -15.64 16.32 -7.14
N SER A 108 -15.49 16.05 -5.85
CA SER A 108 -16.46 16.50 -4.85
C SER A 108 -15.85 17.03 -3.57
N ALA A 109 -14.51 17.12 -3.50
CA ALA A 109 -13.77 17.41 -2.29
C ALA A 109 -14.18 16.51 -1.10
N GLY A 110 -14.65 15.29 -1.38
CA GLY A 110 -14.97 14.28 -0.38
C GLY A 110 -16.45 14.10 -0.04
N ALA A 111 -17.39 14.93 -0.52
CA ALA A 111 -18.79 14.88 -0.11
C ALA A 111 -19.75 14.63 -1.27
N GLY A 112 -20.63 13.62 -1.17
CA GLY A 112 -21.62 13.34 -2.21
C GLY A 112 -22.89 14.18 -2.12
N PHE A 113 -23.14 14.82 -0.97
CA PHE A 113 -24.38 15.52 -0.65
C PHE A 113 -24.10 16.88 -0.01
N GLY A 114 -24.98 17.85 -0.31
CA GLY A 114 -25.04 19.13 0.37
C GLY A 114 -25.69 19.03 1.75
N SER A 115 -25.61 20.12 2.52
CA SER A 115 -26.21 20.20 3.87
C SER A 115 -27.73 20.08 3.88
N ASP A 116 -28.38 20.32 2.75
CA ASP A 116 -29.83 20.17 2.53
C ASP A 116 -30.23 18.73 2.14
N GLY A 117 -29.28 17.80 2.15
CA GLY A 117 -29.48 16.39 1.81
C GLY A 117 -29.62 16.12 0.32
N ARG A 118 -29.46 17.13 -0.56
CA ARG A 118 -29.44 16.92 -2.02
C ARG A 118 -28.07 16.44 -2.48
N PRO A 119 -27.99 15.59 -3.52
CA PRO A 119 -26.71 15.29 -4.16
C PRO A 119 -26.00 16.57 -4.59
N LEU A 120 -24.67 16.59 -4.48
CA LEU A 120 -23.90 17.61 -5.18
C LEU A 120 -24.06 17.38 -6.68
N ILE A 121 -24.38 18.44 -7.42
CA ILE A 121 -24.52 18.37 -8.86
C ILE A 121 -23.63 19.37 -9.59
N LEU A 122 -23.40 19.08 -10.87
CA LEU A 122 -22.90 20.01 -11.86
C LEU A 122 -23.75 19.87 -13.13
N PHE A 123 -24.55 20.89 -13.45
CA PHE A 123 -25.33 20.94 -14.69
C PHE A 123 -24.47 21.57 -15.80
N GLU A 124 -24.45 20.94 -16.97
CA GLU A 124 -23.63 21.33 -18.11
C GLU A 124 -24.49 21.87 -19.28
N PRO A 125 -24.56 23.20 -19.47
CA PRO A 125 -25.37 23.82 -20.52
C PRO A 125 -25.02 23.39 -21.95
N THR A 126 -23.75 23.05 -22.18
CA THR A 126 -23.25 22.57 -23.49
C THR A 126 -23.71 21.16 -23.80
N VAL A 127 -23.69 20.28 -22.80
CA VAL A 127 -24.23 18.92 -22.93
C VAL A 127 -25.74 18.98 -23.14
N PHE A 128 -26.45 19.84 -22.42
CA PHE A 128 -27.90 20.02 -22.61
C PHE A 128 -28.25 20.53 -24.01
N SER A 129 -27.53 21.54 -24.51
CA SER A 129 -27.68 22.01 -25.90
C SER A 129 -27.47 20.89 -26.90
N LYS A 130 -26.37 20.13 -26.77
CA LYS A 130 -26.06 18.99 -27.64
C LYS A 130 -27.15 17.92 -27.63
N LEU A 131 -27.63 17.53 -26.44
CA LEU A 131 -28.65 16.50 -26.26
C LEU A 131 -30.03 16.92 -26.79
N THR A 132 -30.32 18.22 -26.77
CA THR A 132 -31.59 18.77 -27.28
C THR A 132 -31.51 19.23 -28.73
N GLY A 133 -30.35 19.10 -29.37
CA GLY A 133 -30.10 19.58 -30.74
C GLY A 133 -30.16 21.10 -30.86
N GLY A 134 -29.80 21.84 -29.80
CA GLY A 134 -29.80 23.30 -29.76
C GLY A 134 -31.19 23.96 -29.69
N ARG A 135 -32.27 23.17 -29.49
CA ARG A 135 -33.65 23.68 -29.47
C ARG A 135 -33.88 24.86 -28.52
N PHE A 136 -33.11 24.94 -27.44
CA PHE A 136 -33.28 25.94 -26.40
C PHE A 136 -32.18 27.03 -26.38
N ASP A 137 -31.24 27.02 -27.33
CA ASP A 137 -30.11 27.96 -27.32
C ASP A 137 -30.56 29.43 -27.42
N ALA A 138 -31.59 29.70 -28.24
CA ALA A 138 -32.11 31.05 -28.43
C ALA A 138 -33.08 31.48 -27.31
N SER A 139 -33.91 30.55 -26.81
CA SER A 139 -34.96 30.86 -25.83
C SER A 139 -34.46 30.82 -24.38
N HIS A 140 -33.47 29.97 -24.09
CA HIS A 140 -32.91 29.77 -22.75
C HIS A 140 -31.36 29.74 -22.79
N PRO A 141 -30.70 30.83 -23.24
CA PRO A 141 -29.25 30.89 -23.40
C PRO A 141 -28.47 30.73 -22.07
N ALA A 142 -29.14 30.82 -20.92
CA ALA A 142 -28.54 30.53 -19.62
C ALA A 142 -28.46 29.02 -19.32
N LEU A 143 -29.25 28.19 -20.00
CA LEU A 143 -29.37 26.73 -19.78
C LEU A 143 -28.87 25.90 -20.95
N SER A 144 -28.92 26.45 -22.17
CA SER A 144 -28.53 25.77 -23.40
C SER A 144 -27.54 26.65 -24.14
N GLN A 145 -26.29 26.18 -24.27
CA GLN A 145 -25.22 26.95 -24.90
C GLN A 145 -24.42 26.07 -25.87
N PRO A 146 -24.28 26.44 -27.15
CA PRO A 146 -23.60 25.57 -28.12
C PRO A 146 -22.06 25.59 -28.05
N ASP A 147 -21.46 26.55 -27.32
CA ASP A 147 -19.98 26.71 -27.21
C ASP A 147 -19.52 26.81 -25.74
N VAL A 148 -18.33 26.25 -25.49
CA VAL A 148 -17.67 26.06 -24.19
C VAL A 148 -17.11 27.37 -23.62
N LYS A 149 -16.81 28.37 -24.46
CA LYS A 149 -16.02 29.55 -24.05
C LYS A 149 -16.62 30.37 -22.89
N ARG A 150 -17.93 30.27 -22.61
CA ARG A 150 -18.61 31.01 -21.52
C ARG A 150 -19.80 30.26 -20.88
N ALA A 151 -19.83 28.93 -20.93
CA ALA A 151 -20.91 28.14 -20.32
C ALA A 151 -21.07 28.49 -18.83
N ASN A 152 -22.21 29.09 -18.46
CA ASN A 152 -22.50 29.42 -17.07
C ASN A 152 -22.98 28.17 -16.34
N ILE A 153 -22.04 27.43 -15.75
CA ILE A 153 -22.27 26.20 -14.99
C ILE A 153 -22.81 26.42 -13.56
N GLY A 154 -23.00 27.67 -13.13
CA GLY A 154 -23.40 28.01 -11.75
C GLY A 154 -22.26 27.91 -10.73
N ARG A 155 -22.16 28.92 -9.87
CA ARG A 155 -21.11 29.06 -8.84
C ARG A 155 -21.48 28.38 -7.52
N THR A 156 -22.76 28.22 -7.25
CA THR A 156 -23.28 27.58 -6.04
C THR A 156 -24.16 26.39 -6.37
N GLN A 157 -24.31 25.46 -5.41
CA GLN A 157 -25.26 24.35 -5.57
C GLN A 157 -26.70 24.85 -5.79
N ALA A 158 -27.11 25.93 -5.12
CA ALA A 158 -28.44 26.52 -5.31
C ALA A 158 -28.68 26.97 -6.76
N GLU A 159 -27.69 27.65 -7.37
CA GLU A 159 -27.76 28.06 -8.78
C GLU A 159 -27.80 26.85 -9.72
N ARG A 160 -27.00 25.81 -9.44
CA ARG A 160 -26.96 24.58 -10.25
C ARG A 160 -28.28 23.82 -10.19
N TRP A 161 -28.88 23.71 -9.01
CA TRP A 161 -30.19 23.09 -8.82
C TRP A 161 -31.30 23.89 -9.51
N ALA A 162 -31.29 25.22 -9.42
CA ALA A 162 -32.26 26.06 -10.13
C ALA A 162 -32.18 25.86 -11.66
N LYS A 163 -30.96 25.79 -12.21
CA LYS A 163 -30.74 25.50 -13.64
C LYS A 163 -31.27 24.13 -14.03
N LEU A 164 -30.97 23.09 -13.22
CA LEU A 164 -31.47 21.75 -13.47
C LEU A 164 -33.00 21.70 -13.44
N GLU A 165 -33.65 22.33 -12.46
CA GLU A 165 -35.10 22.36 -12.34
C GLU A 165 -35.76 23.03 -13.55
N GLU A 166 -35.22 24.16 -14.01
CA GLU A 166 -35.70 24.87 -15.20
C GLU A 166 -35.46 24.05 -16.48
N ALA A 167 -34.27 23.47 -16.65
CA ALA A 167 -33.96 22.62 -17.79
C ALA A 167 -34.82 21.34 -17.82
N HIS A 168 -35.10 20.75 -16.66
CA HIS A 168 -35.93 19.55 -16.53
C HIS A 168 -37.40 19.82 -16.91
N ALA A 169 -37.90 21.04 -16.68
CA ALA A 169 -39.23 21.46 -17.13
C ALA A 169 -39.32 21.56 -18.68
N LEU A 170 -38.19 21.81 -19.35
CA LEU A 170 -38.10 21.88 -20.81
C LEU A 170 -37.90 20.50 -21.46
N ASP A 171 -36.94 19.72 -20.93
CA ASP A 171 -36.63 18.36 -21.38
C ASP A 171 -35.99 17.55 -20.24
N GLY A 172 -36.82 16.83 -19.49
CA GLY A 172 -36.40 16.07 -18.30
C GLY A 172 -35.23 15.11 -18.56
N PRO A 173 -35.35 14.14 -19.49
CA PRO A 173 -34.29 13.19 -19.77
C PRO A 173 -32.98 13.86 -20.23
N ALA A 174 -33.04 14.90 -21.08
CA ALA A 174 -31.84 15.61 -21.50
C ALA A 174 -31.18 16.37 -20.33
N ALA A 175 -31.98 17.00 -19.46
CA ALA A 175 -31.47 17.74 -18.30
C ALA A 175 -30.75 16.82 -17.31
N LEU A 176 -31.34 15.67 -16.99
CA LEU A 176 -30.73 14.69 -16.08
C LEU A 176 -29.43 14.10 -16.67
N LYS A 177 -29.41 13.85 -17.99
CA LYS A 177 -28.19 13.38 -18.70
C LYS A 177 -27.09 14.43 -18.72
N ALA A 178 -27.46 15.70 -18.89
CA ALA A 178 -26.54 16.84 -18.86
C ALA A 178 -26.08 17.25 -17.45
N THR A 179 -26.32 16.41 -16.44
CA THR A 179 -25.93 16.68 -15.05
C THR A 179 -25.02 15.58 -14.54
N SER A 180 -23.97 15.98 -13.84
CA SER A 180 -23.08 15.11 -13.06
C SER A 180 -23.52 15.03 -11.61
N TRP A 181 -23.47 13.83 -11.02
CA TRP A 181 -24.16 13.53 -9.78
C TRP A 181 -23.23 12.97 -8.70
N GLY A 182 -23.32 13.56 -7.50
CA GLY A 182 -22.84 12.99 -6.25
C GLY A 182 -21.31 12.96 -6.11
N LEU A 183 -20.84 12.02 -5.29
CA LEU A 183 -19.48 11.94 -4.79
C LEU A 183 -18.40 11.81 -5.88
N PHE A 184 -18.74 11.14 -6.98
CA PHE A 184 -17.84 10.91 -8.12
C PHE A 184 -18.14 11.82 -9.31
N GLN A 185 -19.11 12.73 -9.15
CA GLN A 185 -19.68 13.54 -10.25
C GLN A 185 -19.96 12.67 -11.50
N THR A 186 -20.54 11.48 -11.30
CA THR A 186 -20.83 10.58 -12.42
C THR A 186 -21.91 11.19 -13.31
N ALA A 187 -21.57 11.47 -14.56
CA ALA A 187 -22.46 12.10 -15.53
C ALA A 187 -23.70 11.23 -15.81
N GLY A 188 -24.88 11.85 -15.93
CA GLY A 188 -26.12 11.15 -16.26
C GLY A 188 -26.10 10.49 -17.65
N THR A 189 -25.24 10.95 -18.56
CA THR A 189 -24.95 10.28 -19.83
C THR A 189 -24.41 8.85 -19.63
N LEU A 190 -23.79 8.56 -18.48
CA LEU A 190 -23.22 7.26 -18.13
C LEU A 190 -24.24 6.30 -17.48
N HIS A 191 -25.52 6.64 -17.36
CA HIS A 191 -26.53 5.79 -16.69
C HIS A 191 -26.55 4.34 -17.20
N GLN A 192 -26.42 4.11 -18.51
CA GLN A 192 -26.37 2.75 -19.09
C GLN A 192 -25.10 2.00 -18.68
N ALA A 193 -23.95 2.69 -18.67
CA ALA A 193 -22.68 2.13 -18.18
C ALA A 193 -22.73 1.83 -16.67
N ALA A 194 -23.48 2.62 -15.92
CA ALA A 194 -23.81 2.36 -14.51
C ALA A 194 -24.85 1.24 -14.31
N GLY A 195 -25.36 0.64 -15.38
CA GLY A 195 -26.29 -0.49 -15.36
C GLY A 195 -27.77 -0.12 -15.19
N PHE A 196 -28.15 1.12 -15.50
CA PHE A 196 -29.52 1.60 -15.41
C PHE A 196 -30.16 1.75 -16.80
N PRO A 197 -31.43 1.33 -16.97
CA PRO A 197 -32.11 1.39 -18.27
C PRO A 197 -32.48 2.83 -18.66
N THR A 198 -32.69 3.71 -17.68
CA THR A 198 -33.03 5.12 -17.92
C THR A 198 -32.24 6.03 -16.98
N VAL A 199 -32.12 7.31 -17.35
CA VAL A 199 -31.40 8.28 -16.53
C VAL A 199 -32.16 8.63 -15.25
N GLU A 200 -33.48 8.57 -15.27
CA GLU A 200 -34.35 8.78 -14.10
C GLU A 200 -34.10 7.69 -13.06
N ALA A 201 -34.01 6.42 -13.49
CA ALA A 201 -33.70 5.31 -12.59
C ALA A 201 -32.30 5.46 -11.97
N PHE A 202 -31.31 5.89 -12.76
CA PHE A 202 -29.97 6.19 -12.27
C PHE A 202 -29.99 7.31 -11.23
N VAL A 203 -30.61 8.45 -11.54
CA VAL A 203 -30.68 9.61 -10.63
C VAL A 203 -31.42 9.28 -9.34
N ALA A 204 -32.55 8.57 -9.44
CA ALA A 204 -33.32 8.13 -8.28
C ALA A 204 -32.49 7.21 -7.34
N ASP A 205 -31.60 6.40 -7.89
CA ASP A 205 -30.74 5.50 -7.13
C ASP A 205 -29.58 6.24 -6.47
N VAL A 206 -28.78 6.98 -7.24
CA VAL A 206 -27.60 7.69 -6.73
C VAL A 206 -27.96 8.86 -5.80
N ALA A 207 -29.21 9.32 -5.81
CA ALA A 207 -29.70 10.31 -4.86
C ALA A 207 -29.96 9.76 -3.45
N GLN A 208 -29.95 8.44 -3.24
CA GLN A 208 -30.32 7.85 -1.94
C GLN A 208 -29.17 7.82 -0.92
N SER A 209 -27.92 7.59 -1.35
CA SER A 209 -26.75 7.51 -0.47
C SER A 209 -25.42 7.53 -1.23
N GLU A 210 -24.31 7.80 -0.52
CA GLU A 210 -22.96 7.70 -1.10
C GLU A 210 -22.61 6.25 -1.49
N THR A 211 -23.15 5.26 -0.77
CA THR A 211 -23.00 3.84 -1.13
C THR A 211 -23.56 3.54 -2.53
N ARG A 212 -24.74 4.09 -2.86
CA ARG A 212 -25.33 3.93 -4.20
C ARG A 212 -24.52 4.66 -5.28
N GLN A 213 -23.96 5.82 -4.95
CA GLN A 213 -23.04 6.56 -5.83
C GLN A 213 -21.78 5.74 -6.13
N LEU A 214 -21.17 5.11 -5.11
CA LEU A 214 -20.00 4.23 -5.29
C LEU A 214 -20.32 3.01 -6.16
N MET A 215 -21.46 2.36 -5.95
CA MET A 215 -21.88 1.21 -6.76
C MET A 215 -22.07 1.59 -8.24
N ALA A 216 -22.68 2.75 -8.51
CA ALA A 216 -22.85 3.23 -9.87
C ALA A 216 -21.49 3.54 -10.53
N PHE A 217 -20.60 4.23 -9.82
CA PHE A 217 -19.24 4.52 -10.28
C PHE A 217 -18.45 3.24 -10.57
N GLN A 218 -18.49 2.24 -9.69
CA GLN A 218 -17.81 0.96 -9.89
C GLN A 218 -18.30 0.24 -11.16
N ARG A 219 -19.61 0.28 -11.46
CA ARG A 219 -20.16 -0.31 -12.70
C ARG A 219 -19.71 0.46 -13.95
N VAL A 220 -19.59 1.79 -13.86
CA VAL A 220 -18.99 2.59 -14.94
C VAL A 220 -17.54 2.14 -15.17
N LEU A 221 -16.73 2.01 -14.12
CA LEU A 221 -15.34 1.56 -14.26
C LEU A 221 -15.24 0.19 -14.96
N GLN A 222 -16.12 -0.75 -14.61
CA GLN A 222 -16.15 -2.08 -15.22
C GLN A 222 -16.61 -2.05 -16.67
N SER A 223 -17.74 -1.41 -16.96
CA SER A 223 -18.32 -1.38 -18.31
C SER A 223 -17.50 -0.58 -19.31
N LYS A 224 -16.80 0.45 -18.84
CA LYS A 224 -15.89 1.28 -19.64
C LYS A 224 -14.47 0.75 -19.69
N GLN A 225 -14.18 -0.35 -19.01
CA GLN A 225 -12.84 -0.95 -18.94
C GLN A 225 -11.79 0.06 -18.48
N LEU A 226 -12.07 0.78 -17.39
CA LEU A 226 -11.19 1.81 -16.82
C LEU A 226 -10.23 1.26 -15.76
N ALA A 227 -10.34 -0.03 -15.42
CA ALA A 227 -9.59 -0.64 -14.34
C ALA A 227 -8.08 -0.67 -14.64
N ASP A 228 -7.70 -0.98 -15.87
CA ASP A 228 -6.31 -1.05 -16.31
C ASP A 228 -5.64 0.33 -16.36
N GLU A 229 -6.37 1.39 -16.70
CA GLU A 229 -5.85 2.76 -16.63
C GLU A 229 -5.54 3.16 -15.18
N LEU A 230 -6.44 2.85 -14.24
CA LEU A 230 -6.20 3.08 -12.82
C LEU A 230 -5.06 2.21 -12.25
N GLN A 231 -4.94 0.96 -12.70
CA GLN A 231 -3.83 0.07 -12.32
C GLN A 231 -2.48 0.64 -12.79
N ARG A 232 -2.40 1.04 -14.06
CA ARG A 232 -1.19 1.57 -14.68
C ARG A 232 -0.92 3.04 -14.30
N LYS A 233 -1.83 3.68 -13.56
CA LYS A 233 -1.80 5.10 -13.24
C LYS A 233 -1.76 5.97 -14.50
N ASP A 234 -2.41 5.52 -15.57
CA ASP A 234 -2.62 6.30 -16.78
C ASP A 234 -3.78 7.29 -16.57
N TRP A 235 -3.47 8.39 -15.89
CA TRP A 235 -4.47 9.39 -15.50
C TRP A 235 -5.10 10.09 -16.69
N GLU A 236 -4.36 10.28 -17.78
CA GLU A 236 -4.88 10.87 -19.01
C GLU A 236 -5.77 9.88 -19.77
N GLY A 237 -5.35 8.61 -19.89
CA GLY A 237 -6.16 7.53 -20.45
C GLY A 237 -7.49 7.37 -19.71
N PHE A 238 -7.45 7.37 -18.37
CA PHE A 238 -8.64 7.39 -17.53
C PHE A 238 -9.54 8.59 -17.83
N ALA A 239 -8.96 9.80 -17.84
CA ALA A 239 -9.69 11.05 -18.05
C ALA A 239 -10.40 11.10 -19.40
N ARG A 240 -9.75 10.61 -20.45
CA ARG A 240 -10.29 10.57 -21.82
C ARG A 240 -11.61 9.80 -21.89
N ILE A 241 -11.71 8.71 -21.15
CA ILE A 241 -12.88 7.83 -21.15
C ILE A 241 -13.94 8.28 -20.13
N TYR A 242 -13.51 8.80 -18.98
CA TYR A 242 -14.42 9.19 -17.89
C TYR A 242 -14.99 10.61 -18.05
N ASP A 243 -14.15 11.60 -18.38
CA ASP A 243 -14.49 13.03 -18.50
C ASP A 243 -14.68 13.43 -19.98
N GLY A 244 -13.78 12.98 -20.86
CA GLY A 244 -13.84 13.21 -22.30
C GLY A 244 -12.51 13.69 -22.91
N GLU A 245 -12.40 13.60 -24.24
CA GLU A 245 -11.15 13.85 -24.98
C GLU A 245 -10.62 15.29 -24.79
N ASP A 246 -11.50 16.30 -24.84
CA ASP A 246 -11.10 17.71 -24.89
C ASP A 246 -10.40 18.21 -23.61
N ASN A 247 -10.62 17.54 -22.47
CA ASN A 247 -10.10 17.93 -21.17
C ASN A 247 -9.18 16.85 -20.55
N ALA A 248 -8.92 15.75 -21.25
CA ALA A 248 -8.21 14.58 -20.73
C ALA A 248 -6.84 14.91 -20.13
N VAL A 249 -6.04 15.73 -20.82
CA VAL A 249 -4.69 16.14 -20.36
C VAL A 249 -4.77 16.91 -19.05
N ARG A 250 -5.67 17.89 -18.97
CA ARG A 250 -5.80 18.75 -17.78
C ARG A 250 -6.37 17.97 -16.61
N TYR A 251 -7.43 17.20 -16.85
CA TYR A 251 -8.04 16.37 -15.82
C TYR A 251 -7.05 15.33 -15.30
N GLY A 252 -6.33 14.63 -16.20
CA GLY A 252 -5.32 13.65 -15.84
C GLY A 252 -4.23 14.23 -14.93
N ALA A 253 -3.70 15.41 -15.26
CA ALA A 253 -2.72 16.10 -14.42
C ALA A 253 -3.28 16.50 -13.03
N LEU A 254 -4.55 16.90 -12.95
CA LEU A 254 -5.20 17.19 -11.67
C LEU A 254 -5.41 15.92 -10.84
N LEU A 255 -5.81 14.83 -11.48
CA LEU A 255 -5.99 13.53 -10.82
C LEU A 255 -4.66 12.97 -10.31
N GLU A 256 -3.59 13.08 -11.10
CA GLU A 256 -2.23 12.74 -10.69
C GLU A 256 -1.80 13.53 -9.45
N SER A 257 -2.04 14.85 -9.48
CA SER A 257 -1.70 15.73 -8.35
C SER A 257 -2.50 15.38 -7.09
N ALA A 258 -3.80 15.09 -7.24
CA ALA A 258 -4.66 14.65 -6.15
C ALA A 258 -4.18 13.31 -5.56
N TYR A 259 -3.82 12.36 -6.41
CA TYR A 259 -3.24 11.08 -6.01
C TYR A 259 -1.93 11.29 -5.25
N ALA A 260 -0.99 12.06 -5.81
CA ALA A 260 0.29 12.39 -5.18
C ALA A 260 0.10 13.03 -3.80
N ALA A 261 -0.87 13.95 -3.67
CA ALA A 261 -1.19 14.60 -2.40
C ALA A 261 -1.78 13.63 -1.35
N ILE A 262 -2.54 12.63 -1.77
CA ILE A 262 -3.09 11.61 -0.87
C ILE A 262 -1.97 10.71 -0.35
N ILE A 263 -1.08 10.23 -1.23
CA ILE A 263 -0.01 9.31 -0.84
C ILE A 263 1.11 10.00 -0.05
N ALA A 264 1.26 11.32 -0.19
CA ALA A 264 2.23 12.11 0.56
C ALA A 264 1.83 12.32 2.03
N LYS A 265 0.54 12.19 2.38
CA LYS A 265 0.08 12.34 3.75
C LYS A 265 0.49 11.10 4.56
N PRO A 266 1.15 11.27 5.72
CA PRO A 266 1.42 10.14 6.61
C PRO A 266 0.11 9.43 6.95
N ASP A 267 0.06 8.13 6.68
CA ASP A 267 -1.12 7.34 7.02
C ASP A 267 -1.33 7.38 8.55
N PRO A 268 -2.54 7.70 9.05
CA PRO A 268 -2.79 7.82 10.49
C PRO A 268 -2.44 6.55 11.27
N PHE A 269 -2.61 5.37 10.67
CA PHE A 269 -2.24 4.10 11.30
C PHE A 269 -0.73 4.03 11.49
N LEU A 270 0.05 4.25 10.43
CA LEU A 270 1.52 4.21 10.51
C LEU A 270 2.08 5.32 11.41
N ALA A 271 1.46 6.51 11.38
CA ALA A 271 1.85 7.63 12.23
C ALA A 271 1.63 7.33 13.73
N ALA A 272 0.64 6.51 14.06
CA ALA A 272 0.34 6.09 15.43
C ALA A 272 1.26 4.97 15.95
N LEU A 273 2.09 4.36 15.11
CA LEU A 273 3.04 3.29 15.50
C LEU A 273 4.29 3.88 16.18
N VAL A 274 4.09 4.43 17.37
CA VAL A 274 5.13 4.95 18.25
C VAL A 274 5.01 4.33 19.64
N ALA A 275 6.17 4.07 20.25
CA ALA A 275 6.29 3.51 21.60
C ALA A 275 5.46 4.29 22.62
N GLY A 276 4.54 3.59 23.29
CA GLY A 276 3.92 4.07 24.52
C GLY A 276 4.89 4.02 25.69
N ASP A 277 5.77 3.01 25.70
CA ASP A 277 6.86 2.84 26.66
C ASP A 277 8.16 2.44 25.93
N ARG A 278 9.23 3.18 26.23
CA ARG A 278 10.57 3.00 25.65
C ARG A 278 11.55 2.32 26.61
N THR A 279 11.04 1.77 27.71
CA THR A 279 11.84 1.01 28.68
C THR A 279 12.46 -0.19 27.99
N ARG A 280 13.79 -0.29 28.09
CA ARG A 280 14.53 -1.42 27.53
C ARG A 280 14.32 -2.67 28.37
N LEU A 281 14.37 -3.85 27.74
CA LEU A 281 14.34 -5.10 28.49
C LEU A 281 15.47 -5.16 29.52
N GLY A 282 15.07 -5.38 30.78
CA GLY A 282 15.98 -5.64 31.89
C GLY A 282 16.13 -7.13 32.16
N MET A 283 17.03 -7.45 33.10
CA MET A 283 17.22 -8.82 33.58
C MET A 283 15.93 -9.50 34.05
N PRO A 284 15.02 -8.84 34.80
CA PRO A 284 13.78 -9.49 35.24
C PRO A 284 12.91 -9.99 34.08
N GLN A 285 12.82 -9.23 32.99
CA GLN A 285 12.04 -9.64 31.80
C GLN A 285 12.70 -10.83 31.09
N PHE A 286 14.04 -10.83 30.98
CA PHE A 286 14.78 -11.95 30.40
C PHE A 286 14.67 -13.23 31.25
N GLU A 287 14.74 -13.12 32.57
CA GLU A 287 14.56 -14.23 33.51
C GLU A 287 13.16 -14.82 33.41
N ALA A 288 12.14 -13.96 33.41
CA ALA A 288 10.75 -14.41 33.26
C ALA A 288 10.52 -15.10 31.90
N SER A 289 11.11 -14.59 30.82
CA SER A 289 11.02 -15.20 29.48
C SER A 289 11.69 -16.56 29.42
N ALA A 290 12.94 -16.64 29.91
CA ALA A 290 13.69 -17.89 29.99
C ALA A 290 12.95 -18.95 30.80
N GLN A 291 12.35 -18.57 31.93
CA GLN A 291 11.50 -19.46 32.73
C GLN A 291 10.29 -19.97 31.92
N ARG A 292 9.59 -19.09 31.20
CA ARG A 292 8.42 -19.48 30.39
C ARG A 292 8.77 -20.31 29.15
N LEU A 293 10.00 -20.23 28.64
CA LEU A 293 10.51 -21.05 27.53
C LEU A 293 11.26 -22.30 28.01
N GLY A 294 11.57 -22.40 29.30
CA GLY A 294 12.37 -23.49 29.86
C GLY A 294 13.82 -23.49 29.37
N CYS A 295 14.32 -22.36 28.86
CA CYS A 295 15.68 -22.24 28.35
C CYS A 295 16.53 -21.35 29.27
N GLU A 296 17.80 -21.15 28.90
CA GLU A 296 18.67 -20.25 29.65
C GLU A 296 18.41 -18.78 29.33
N VAL A 297 18.62 -17.91 30.33
CA VAL A 297 18.58 -16.43 30.18
C VAL A 297 19.55 -15.96 29.11
N ALA A 298 20.74 -16.56 29.04
CA ALA A 298 21.76 -16.24 28.04
C ALA A 298 21.29 -16.56 26.62
N ALA A 299 20.45 -17.58 26.42
CA ALA A 299 19.93 -17.95 25.11
C ALA A 299 18.96 -16.88 24.57
N VAL A 300 18.01 -16.42 25.40
CA VAL A 300 17.10 -15.33 25.01
C VAL A 300 17.86 -14.04 24.70
N ARG A 301 18.84 -13.69 25.54
CA ARG A 301 19.69 -12.51 25.33
C ARG A 301 20.56 -12.62 24.07
N ALA A 302 21.00 -13.83 23.71
CA ALA A 302 21.77 -14.07 22.49
C ALA A 302 20.97 -13.69 21.24
N VAL A 303 19.69 -14.07 21.19
CA VAL A 303 18.79 -13.72 20.07
C VAL A 303 18.67 -12.20 19.94
N VAL A 304 18.37 -11.49 21.04
CA VAL A 304 18.29 -10.01 21.02
C VAL A 304 19.58 -9.37 20.50
N LYS A 305 20.73 -9.85 20.97
CA LYS A 305 22.03 -9.32 20.58
C LYS A 305 22.31 -9.50 19.08
N VAL A 306 21.90 -10.63 18.50
CA VAL A 306 22.11 -10.91 17.07
C VAL A 306 21.12 -10.15 16.19
N GLU A 307 19.85 -10.04 16.57
CA GLU A 307 18.81 -9.49 15.70
C GLU A 307 18.78 -7.96 15.64
N SER A 308 18.98 -7.26 16.77
CA SER A 308 18.84 -5.79 16.81
C SER A 308 19.94 -5.07 17.59
N GLY A 309 20.87 -5.81 18.18
CA GLY A 309 22.04 -5.27 18.89
C GLY A 309 21.73 -4.68 20.28
N SER A 310 20.71 -3.82 20.44
CA SER A 310 20.33 -3.30 21.78
C SER A 310 18.99 -2.57 21.96
N SER A 311 18.22 -2.26 20.90
CA SER A 311 16.92 -1.60 21.09
C SER A 311 15.92 -1.89 19.97
N GLY A 312 14.66 -2.06 20.35
CA GLY A 312 13.54 -2.29 19.44
C GLY A 312 12.96 -1.01 18.83
N PHE A 313 13.39 0.17 19.27
CA PHE A 313 12.85 1.46 18.83
C PHE A 313 13.93 2.44 18.39
N GLY A 314 13.63 3.20 17.33
CA GLY A 314 14.42 4.33 16.87
C GLY A 314 14.36 5.52 17.84
N ALA A 315 15.16 6.56 17.56
CA ALA A 315 15.18 7.78 18.37
C ALA A 315 13.82 8.50 18.41
N ASP A 316 13.07 8.41 17.32
CA ASP A 316 11.71 8.93 17.12
C ASP A 316 10.62 8.08 17.81
N GLY A 317 10.99 7.00 18.50
CA GLY A 317 10.06 6.13 19.21
C GLY A 317 9.34 5.13 18.30
N ARG A 318 9.59 5.13 16.99
CA ARG A 318 9.04 4.12 16.08
C ARG A 318 9.77 2.78 16.23
N PRO A 319 9.11 1.64 16.05
CA PRO A 319 9.80 0.36 15.94
C PRO A 319 10.90 0.40 14.88
N ILE A 320 12.02 -0.26 15.17
CA ILE A 320 13.03 -0.55 14.15
C ILE A 320 12.43 -1.54 13.16
N ILE A 321 12.47 -1.19 11.87
CA ILE A 321 11.93 -2.05 10.81
C ILE A 321 12.97 -2.37 9.73
N LEU A 322 12.68 -3.43 8.99
CA LEU A 322 13.19 -3.67 7.64
C LEU A 322 12.03 -4.12 6.77
N PHE A 323 11.70 -3.34 5.75
CA PHE A 323 10.69 -3.71 4.75
C PHE A 323 11.32 -4.58 3.67
N GLU A 324 10.61 -5.62 3.26
CA GLU A 324 11.05 -6.64 2.31
C GLU A 324 10.21 -6.59 1.01
N PRO A 325 10.64 -5.85 -0.02
CA PRO A 325 9.86 -5.67 -1.26
C PRO A 325 9.52 -6.98 -1.97
N HIS A 326 10.40 -7.97 -1.89
CA HIS A 326 10.19 -9.28 -2.50
C HIS A 326 9.12 -10.13 -1.78
N ILE A 327 8.97 -9.91 -0.47
CA ILE A 327 7.87 -10.47 0.29
C ILE A 327 6.58 -9.75 -0.07
N PHE A 328 6.61 -8.42 -0.20
CA PHE A 328 5.44 -7.63 -0.60
C PHE A 328 4.93 -8.05 -1.98
N SER A 329 5.84 -8.20 -2.94
CA SER A 329 5.58 -8.78 -4.26
C SER A 329 4.86 -10.13 -4.14
N ARG A 330 5.42 -11.08 -3.39
CA ARG A 330 4.80 -12.40 -3.19
C ARG A 330 3.42 -12.34 -2.54
N LEU A 331 3.26 -11.56 -1.47
CA LEU A 331 1.99 -11.44 -0.73
C LEU A 331 0.91 -10.74 -1.54
N THR A 332 1.30 -9.85 -2.45
CA THR A 332 0.39 -9.17 -3.38
C THR A 332 0.22 -9.90 -4.70
N GLN A 333 0.77 -11.12 -4.84
CA GLN A 333 0.72 -11.93 -6.06
C GLN A 333 1.30 -11.19 -7.27
N HIS A 334 2.37 -10.44 -7.06
CA HIS A 334 3.12 -9.69 -8.08
C HIS A 334 2.32 -8.54 -8.74
N ARG A 335 1.17 -8.15 -8.16
CA ARG A 335 0.29 -7.10 -8.69
C ARG A 335 0.99 -5.76 -8.93
N PHE A 336 1.99 -5.42 -8.11
CA PHE A 336 2.64 -4.11 -8.11
C PHE A 336 4.06 -4.10 -8.67
N ASP A 337 4.57 -5.24 -9.16
CA ASP A 337 5.97 -5.36 -9.60
C ASP A 337 6.32 -4.41 -10.77
N GLN A 338 5.36 -4.20 -11.68
CA GLN A 338 5.54 -3.32 -12.83
C GLN A 338 5.30 -1.85 -12.49
N THR A 339 4.31 -1.56 -11.66
CA THR A 339 3.82 -0.20 -11.40
C THR A 339 4.56 0.50 -10.26
N ASP A 340 5.14 -0.27 -9.34
CA ASP A 340 5.78 0.22 -8.11
C ASP A 340 7.07 -0.58 -7.81
N PRO A 341 8.04 -0.61 -8.74
CA PRO A 341 9.24 -1.46 -8.62
C PRO A 341 10.19 -1.04 -7.49
N ASP A 342 9.96 0.10 -6.83
CA ASP A 342 10.72 0.55 -5.65
C ASP A 342 10.27 -0.13 -4.35
N VAL A 343 9.05 -0.68 -4.33
CA VAL A 343 8.46 -1.38 -3.17
C VAL A 343 7.99 -2.81 -3.48
N SER A 344 8.00 -3.24 -4.75
CA SER A 344 7.62 -4.59 -5.17
C SER A 344 8.57 -5.10 -6.26
N TYR A 345 9.29 -6.21 -6.02
CA TYR A 345 10.13 -6.86 -7.04
C TYR A 345 10.32 -8.35 -6.75
N LEU A 346 10.58 -9.18 -7.76
CA LEU A 346 10.56 -10.64 -7.63
C LEU A 346 11.66 -11.21 -6.72
N SER A 347 12.90 -10.76 -6.86
CA SER A 347 14.05 -11.46 -6.28
C SER A 347 14.66 -10.68 -5.13
N TRP A 348 15.03 -11.41 -4.07
CA TRP A 348 15.79 -10.83 -2.97
C TRP A 348 17.12 -10.25 -3.48
N GLY A 349 17.43 -9.02 -3.08
CA GLY A 349 18.69 -8.35 -3.43
C GLY A 349 18.69 -7.62 -4.77
N ASP A 350 17.57 -7.58 -5.51
CA ASP A 350 17.46 -6.80 -6.76
C ASP A 350 17.82 -5.32 -6.55
N LYS A 351 17.52 -4.79 -5.36
CA LYS A 351 17.86 -3.42 -4.94
C LYS A 351 18.43 -3.42 -3.52
N PRO A 352 19.43 -2.55 -3.24
CA PRO A 352 19.93 -2.39 -1.88
C PRO A 352 18.85 -1.82 -0.96
N TYR A 353 18.78 -2.31 0.27
CA TYR A 353 17.87 -1.75 1.27
C TYR A 353 18.24 -0.30 1.63
N PRO A 354 17.23 0.52 2.01
CA PRO A 354 17.51 1.83 2.56
C PRO A 354 18.36 1.76 3.83
N ARG A 355 19.31 2.69 3.93
CA ARG A 355 20.32 2.70 5.01
C ARG A 355 19.79 3.24 6.33
N THR A 356 18.83 4.18 6.29
CA THR A 356 18.29 4.82 7.48
C THR A 356 16.91 4.28 7.83
N GLN A 357 16.52 4.35 9.11
CA GLN A 357 15.16 4.01 9.52
C GLN A 357 14.11 4.93 8.88
N ALA A 358 14.41 6.22 8.70
CA ALA A 358 13.51 7.16 8.04
C ALA A 358 13.17 6.70 6.61
N ASP A 359 14.18 6.29 5.83
CA ASP A 359 13.97 5.83 4.46
C ASP A 359 13.24 4.48 4.41
N ARG A 360 13.48 3.58 5.38
CA ARG A 360 12.74 2.30 5.49
C ARG A 360 11.27 2.53 5.82
N TRP A 361 10.97 3.46 6.72
CA TRP A 361 9.60 3.86 7.02
C TRP A 361 8.92 4.54 5.82
N ALA A 362 9.65 5.35 5.04
CA ALA A 362 9.13 5.91 3.80
C ALA A 362 8.82 4.84 2.75
N GLN A 363 9.68 3.81 2.63
CA GLN A 363 9.46 2.67 1.75
C GLN A 363 8.22 1.86 2.17
N LEU A 364 8.08 1.55 3.46
CA LEU A 364 6.89 0.89 4.00
C LEU A 364 5.62 1.72 3.75
N ALA A 365 5.67 3.04 3.96
CA ALA A 365 4.52 3.92 3.77
C ALA A 365 4.01 3.88 2.33
N LYS A 366 4.92 3.86 1.35
CA LYS A 366 4.58 3.67 -0.07
C LYS A 366 3.86 2.34 -0.31
N ALA A 367 4.39 1.24 0.20
CA ALA A 367 3.75 -0.07 0.07
C ALA A 367 2.37 -0.12 0.77
N TYR A 368 2.23 0.54 1.92
CA TYR A 368 1.01 0.57 2.72
C TYR A 368 -0.15 1.25 1.98
N VAL A 369 0.14 2.24 1.14
CA VAL A 369 -0.87 2.86 0.26
C VAL A 369 -1.44 1.86 -0.75
N LEU A 370 -0.63 0.92 -1.23
CA LEU A 370 -1.01 -0.06 -2.24
C LEU A 370 -1.80 -1.22 -1.64
N ASP A 371 -1.27 -1.81 -0.56
CA ASP A 371 -1.91 -2.91 0.17
C ASP A 371 -1.50 -2.87 1.64
N GLN A 372 -2.40 -2.39 2.50
CA GLN A 372 -2.11 -2.10 3.89
C GLN A 372 -1.70 -3.35 4.69
N GLU A 373 -2.39 -4.47 4.49
CA GLU A 373 -2.15 -5.72 5.23
C GLU A 373 -0.87 -6.39 4.73
N ALA A 374 -0.69 -6.50 3.40
CA ALA A 374 0.52 -7.07 2.84
C ALA A 374 1.75 -6.23 3.18
N ALA A 375 1.64 -4.89 3.21
CA ALA A 375 2.75 -4.00 3.52
C ALA A 375 3.31 -4.24 4.93
N VAL A 376 2.46 -4.23 5.97
CA VAL A 376 2.91 -4.47 7.34
C VAL A 376 3.35 -5.92 7.56
N ALA A 377 2.75 -6.88 6.84
CA ALA A 377 3.17 -8.28 6.83
C ALA A 377 4.56 -8.48 6.18
N SER A 378 4.97 -7.55 5.31
CA SER A 378 6.23 -7.62 4.54
C SER A 378 7.37 -6.88 5.21
N ALA A 379 7.22 -6.45 6.46
CA ALA A 379 8.32 -5.87 7.24
C ALA A 379 8.65 -6.74 8.46
N SER A 380 9.91 -6.73 8.88
CA SER A 380 10.34 -7.17 10.21
C SER A 380 10.16 -6.03 11.21
N TRP A 381 9.83 -6.38 12.46
CA TRP A 381 9.45 -5.39 13.48
C TRP A 381 10.20 -5.56 14.79
N GLY A 382 10.71 -4.44 15.31
CA GLY A 382 11.18 -4.30 16.69
C GLY A 382 12.44 -5.09 17.03
N LEU A 383 12.61 -5.37 18.32
CA LEU A 383 13.82 -5.92 18.93
C LEU A 383 14.20 -7.30 18.39
N PHE A 384 13.21 -8.11 18.02
CA PHE A 384 13.41 -9.48 17.55
C PHE A 384 13.34 -9.61 16.03
N GLN A 385 13.06 -8.52 15.31
CA GLN A 385 12.96 -8.49 13.84
C GLN A 385 12.05 -9.59 13.27
N ILE A 386 10.95 -9.91 13.95
CA ILE A 386 9.99 -10.90 13.46
C ILE A 386 9.23 -10.31 12.27
N MET A 387 9.19 -11.04 11.16
CA MET A 387 8.40 -10.68 9.98
C MET A 387 6.90 -10.63 10.29
N GLY A 388 6.22 -9.56 9.88
CA GLY A 388 4.80 -9.36 10.12
C GLY A 388 3.90 -10.48 9.56
N MET A 389 4.30 -11.17 8.49
CA MET A 389 3.57 -12.33 7.95
C MET A 389 3.43 -13.47 8.96
N ASN A 390 4.27 -13.51 9.99
CA ASN A 390 4.25 -14.52 11.04
C ASN A 390 3.28 -14.18 12.19
N PHE A 391 2.42 -13.17 12.04
CA PHE A 391 1.50 -12.70 13.08
C PHE A 391 0.71 -13.82 13.76
N ARG A 392 0.26 -14.85 13.01
CA ARG A 392 -0.47 -16.01 13.58
C ARG A 392 0.39 -16.82 14.53
N LYS A 393 1.66 -17.05 14.18
CA LYS A 393 2.63 -17.73 15.05
C LYS A 393 2.90 -16.91 16.31
N CYS A 394 2.79 -15.59 16.22
CA CYS A 394 2.89 -14.70 17.38
C CYS A 394 1.59 -14.61 18.20
N GLY A 395 0.48 -15.22 17.77
CA GLY A 395 -0.80 -15.24 18.47
C GLY A 395 -1.80 -14.13 18.11
N PHE A 396 -1.66 -13.49 16.95
CA PHE A 396 -2.53 -12.39 16.49
C PHE A 396 -3.46 -12.83 15.33
N ASN A 397 -4.54 -12.08 15.08
CA ASN A 397 -5.49 -12.37 13.99
C ASN A 397 -5.15 -11.68 12.67
N SER A 398 -4.35 -10.61 12.72
CA SER A 398 -3.87 -9.88 11.55
C SER A 398 -2.45 -9.34 11.76
N ALA A 399 -1.78 -9.00 10.66
CA ALA A 399 -0.48 -8.34 10.71
C ALA A 399 -0.61 -6.94 11.31
N LYS A 400 -1.72 -6.23 11.07
CA LYS A 400 -2.01 -4.94 11.71
C LYS A 400 -2.08 -5.03 13.24
N GLU A 401 -2.80 -6.02 13.77
CA GLU A 401 -2.86 -6.24 15.22
C GLU A 401 -1.47 -6.52 15.80
N PHE A 402 -0.68 -7.36 15.11
CA PHE A 402 0.70 -7.65 15.50
C PHE A 402 1.56 -6.38 15.56
N VAL A 403 1.58 -5.55 14.52
CA VAL A 403 2.47 -4.36 14.49
C VAL A 403 2.04 -3.27 15.47
N VAL A 404 0.73 -3.13 15.73
CA VAL A 404 0.23 -2.25 16.79
C VAL A 404 0.76 -2.70 18.15
N ASP A 405 0.85 -4.01 18.39
CA ASP A 405 1.40 -4.52 19.64
C ASP A 405 2.92 -4.37 19.72
N MET A 406 3.63 -4.59 18.61
CA MET A 406 5.08 -4.35 18.49
C MET A 406 5.44 -2.88 18.73
N ALA A 407 4.53 -1.95 18.43
CA ALA A 407 4.71 -0.54 18.67
C ALA A 407 4.51 -0.11 20.13
N LYS A 408 4.07 -0.97 21.05
CA LYS A 408 3.78 -0.56 22.44
C LYS A 408 5.03 -0.46 23.32
N SER A 409 5.83 -1.53 23.39
CA SER A 409 7.04 -1.62 24.23
C SER A 409 7.93 -2.82 23.84
N GLU A 410 9.18 -2.87 24.31
CA GLU A 410 10.07 -4.01 24.06
C GLU A 410 9.57 -5.28 24.78
N GLU A 411 8.83 -5.14 25.88
CA GLU A 411 8.19 -6.27 26.56
C GLU A 411 7.11 -6.91 25.69
N ARG A 412 6.31 -6.11 24.98
CA ARG A 412 5.33 -6.66 24.01
C ARG A 412 6.03 -7.37 22.85
N GLN A 413 7.16 -6.83 22.38
CA GLN A 413 8.00 -7.48 21.37
C GLN A 413 8.55 -8.83 21.86
N LEU A 414 8.97 -8.92 23.12
CA LEU A 414 9.40 -10.18 23.77
C LEU A 414 8.28 -11.21 23.85
N LEU A 415 7.06 -10.81 24.22
CA LEU A 415 5.92 -11.73 24.29
C LEU A 415 5.55 -12.31 22.91
N ALA A 416 5.62 -11.50 21.84
CA ALA A 416 5.41 -11.99 20.49
C ALA A 416 6.53 -12.94 20.03
N PHE A 417 7.78 -12.65 20.39
CA PHE A 417 8.90 -13.58 20.18
C PHE A 417 8.67 -14.93 20.85
N GLU A 418 8.25 -14.94 22.10
CA GLU A 418 7.93 -16.19 22.79
C GLU A 418 6.79 -16.96 22.11
N GLY A 419 5.75 -16.26 21.66
CA GLY A 419 4.67 -16.85 20.87
C GLY A 419 5.22 -17.50 19.59
N PHE A 420 6.03 -16.75 18.84
CA PHE A 420 6.65 -17.24 17.61
C PHE A 420 7.51 -18.49 17.83
N VAL A 421 8.32 -18.50 18.88
CA VAL A 421 9.20 -19.63 19.23
C VAL A 421 8.37 -20.87 19.57
N ARG A 422 7.32 -20.73 20.40
CA ARG A 422 6.44 -21.85 20.75
C ARG A 422 5.70 -22.42 19.55
N ASN A 423 5.21 -21.55 18.67
CA ASN A 423 4.39 -21.94 17.51
C ASN A 423 5.21 -22.22 16.24
N SER A 424 6.55 -22.25 16.35
CA SER A 424 7.45 -22.63 15.27
C SER A 424 8.32 -23.83 15.63
N ASP A 425 8.01 -24.52 16.73
CA ASP A 425 8.80 -25.64 17.26
C ASP A 425 10.28 -25.25 17.37
N LEU A 426 10.53 -24.10 18.02
CA LEU A 426 11.88 -23.54 18.24
C LEU A 426 12.31 -23.57 19.72
N VAL A 427 11.42 -24.04 20.60
CA VAL A 427 11.65 -24.05 22.05
C VAL A 427 12.78 -25.01 22.39
N ASP A 428 12.75 -26.20 21.80
CA ASP A 428 13.70 -27.27 22.01
C ASP A 428 15.09 -26.93 21.48
N GLU A 429 15.21 -26.17 20.38
CA GLU A 429 16.46 -25.63 19.86
C GLU A 429 17.11 -24.69 20.87
N LEU A 430 16.33 -23.78 21.49
CA LEU A 430 16.84 -22.90 22.54
C LEU A 430 17.21 -23.66 23.83
N GLN A 431 16.49 -24.73 24.16
CA GLN A 431 16.80 -25.57 25.32
C GLN A 431 18.07 -26.40 25.13
N ARG A 432 18.25 -26.98 23.94
CA ARG A 432 19.45 -27.78 23.60
C ARG A 432 20.62 -26.93 23.08
N LEU A 433 20.43 -25.62 22.96
CA LEU A 433 21.40 -24.66 22.41
C LEU A 433 21.83 -24.99 20.96
N ASP A 434 20.89 -25.53 20.17
CA ASP A 434 21.09 -25.81 18.75
C ASP A 434 20.89 -24.53 17.93
N TRP A 435 21.96 -23.75 17.85
CA TRP A 435 21.95 -22.45 17.17
C TRP A 435 21.73 -22.56 15.66
N GLU A 436 22.13 -23.66 15.04
CA GLU A 436 21.96 -23.88 13.60
C GLU A 436 20.55 -24.35 13.29
N GLY A 437 19.98 -25.24 14.12
CA GLY A 437 18.56 -25.57 14.09
C GLY A 437 17.70 -24.33 14.27
N PHE A 438 17.99 -23.51 15.28
CA PHE A 438 17.28 -22.26 15.53
C PHE A 438 17.36 -21.30 14.33
N ALA A 439 18.57 -21.01 13.84
CA ALA A 439 18.79 -20.10 12.72
C ALA A 439 18.09 -20.55 11.43
N ARG A 440 18.01 -21.86 11.17
CA ARG A 440 17.35 -22.42 9.99
C ARG A 440 15.87 -22.08 9.92
N VAL A 441 15.17 -22.13 11.06
CA VAL A 441 13.73 -21.82 11.12
C VAL A 441 13.51 -20.32 11.30
N TYR A 442 14.32 -19.65 12.13
CA TYR A 442 14.15 -18.25 12.48
C TYR A 442 14.60 -17.30 11.36
N ASN A 443 15.80 -17.48 10.81
CA ASN A 443 16.38 -16.64 9.76
C ASN A 443 16.20 -17.23 8.35
N GLY A 444 15.88 -18.52 8.25
CA GLY A 444 15.71 -19.24 6.99
C GLY A 444 16.95 -20.03 6.54
N PRO A 445 16.83 -20.83 5.47
CA PRO A 445 17.85 -21.83 5.10
C PRO A 445 19.12 -21.23 4.45
N GLY A 446 19.10 -19.97 4.01
CA GLY A 446 20.17 -19.41 3.18
C GLY A 446 21.48 -19.06 3.89
N GLN A 447 21.46 -18.91 5.22
CA GLN A 447 22.61 -18.40 6.00
C GLN A 447 22.77 -19.08 7.36
N VAL A 448 22.36 -20.36 7.47
CA VAL A 448 22.27 -21.10 8.74
C VAL A 448 23.56 -21.08 9.55
N GLU A 449 24.69 -21.45 8.94
CA GLU A 449 25.99 -21.51 9.65
C GLU A 449 26.44 -20.15 10.17
N LYS A 450 26.20 -19.09 9.40
CA LYS A 450 26.56 -17.73 9.78
C LYS A 450 25.76 -17.26 10.99
N TYR A 451 24.44 -17.39 10.95
CA TYR A 451 23.57 -16.99 12.06
C TYR A 451 23.76 -17.89 13.29
N GLY A 452 23.91 -19.20 13.09
CA GLY A 452 24.22 -20.13 14.18
C GLY A 452 25.52 -19.78 14.90
N ARG A 453 26.58 -19.42 14.17
CA ARG A 453 27.83 -18.93 14.77
C ARG A 453 27.62 -17.63 15.56
N LEU A 454 26.91 -16.65 15.01
CA LEU A 454 26.64 -15.37 15.70
C LEU A 454 25.86 -15.56 17.00
N LEU A 455 24.83 -16.43 16.99
CA LEU A 455 24.04 -16.77 18.17
C LEU A 455 24.91 -17.45 19.23
N ARG A 456 25.76 -18.40 18.83
CA ARG A 456 26.70 -19.08 19.72
C ARG A 456 27.69 -18.10 20.37
N GLU A 457 28.28 -17.21 19.59
CA GLU A 457 29.21 -16.18 20.09
C GLU A 457 28.51 -15.20 21.04
N ALA A 458 27.30 -14.76 20.70
CA ALA A 458 26.49 -13.91 21.56
C ALA A 458 26.15 -14.60 22.89
N TYR A 459 25.70 -15.86 22.84
CA TYR A 459 25.41 -16.67 24.01
C TYR A 459 26.64 -16.81 24.93
N THR A 460 27.79 -17.19 24.38
CA THR A 460 29.03 -17.35 25.15
C THR A 460 29.46 -16.04 25.81
N SER A 461 29.24 -14.89 25.15
CA SER A 461 29.58 -13.58 25.74
C SER A 461 28.75 -13.20 26.98
N PHE A 462 27.65 -13.90 27.24
CA PHE A 462 26.83 -13.73 28.44
C PHE A 462 27.13 -14.74 29.55
N LYS A 463 28.00 -15.72 29.27
CA LYS A 463 28.47 -16.67 30.28
C LYS A 463 29.66 -16.08 31.03
N PRO A 464 29.79 -16.38 32.34
CA PRO A 464 31.02 -16.08 33.05
C PRO A 464 32.18 -16.83 32.38
N PRO A 465 33.39 -16.25 32.35
CA PRO A 465 34.56 -16.94 31.82
C PRO A 465 34.75 -18.25 32.59
N THR A 466 34.70 -19.37 31.87
CA THR A 466 35.06 -20.69 32.41
C THR A 466 36.50 -20.62 32.89
N SER A 467 36.71 -20.84 34.20
CA SER A 467 38.03 -20.92 34.83
C SER A 467 38.80 -22.15 34.39
#